data_AF-W1YRB3-F1
#
_entry.id   AF-W1YRB3-F1
#
_cell.length_a   1.000
_cell.length_b   1.000
_cell.length_c   1.000
_cell.angle_alpha   90.00
_cell.angle_beta   90.00
_cell.angle_gamma   90.00
#
_symmetry.space_group_name_H-M   'P 1'
#
loop_
_entity.id
_entity.type
_entity.pdbx_description
1 polymer ?
#
loop_
_entity_poly.entity_id
_entity_poly.type
_entity_poly.pdbx_seq_one_letter_code
_entity_poly.pdbx_strand_id
1 'polypeptide(L)' 'LFHSQVCYQVIGNDLTITLAVENGQFELNVMEPVLAYNLFNNLCYLKNGVNTFVDKLLVDLEVDREQCEYWL' A
#
# COMPACT_ATOMS: atom_id res chain seq x y z
N LEU A 1 1.63 -6.97 11.25
CA LEU A 1 1.07 -5.70 11.77
C LEU A 1 1.50 -4.48 10.94
N PHE A 2 2.81 -4.27 10.69
CA PHE A 2 3.29 -3.13 9.89
C PHE A 2 2.77 -3.12 8.43
N HIS A 3 2.73 -4.29 7.77
CA HIS A 3 2.21 -4.42 6.40
C HIS A 3 0.78 -3.89 6.24
N SER A 4 -0.13 -4.20 7.17
CA SER A 4 -1.53 -3.75 7.11
C SER A 4 -1.66 -2.23 7.24
N GLN A 5 -0.79 -1.57 8.02
CA GLN A 5 -0.78 -0.11 8.16
C GLN A 5 -0.38 0.57 6.85
N VAL A 6 0.60 0.00 6.12
CA VAL A 6 0.98 0.47 4.78
C VAL A 6 -0.20 0.40 3.82
N CYS A 7 -0.95 -0.71 3.81
CA CYS A 7 -2.13 -0.85 2.97
C CYS A 7 -3.20 0.20 3.29
N TYR A 8 -3.50 0.44 4.57
CA TYR A 8 -4.47 1.47 4.97
C TYR A 8 -4.04 2.87 4.55
N GLN A 9 -2.76 3.20 4.67
CA GLN A 9 -2.23 4.48 4.20
C GLN A 9 -2.38 4.64 2.68
N VAL A 10 -2.06 3.61 1.91
CA VAL A 10 -2.17 3.62 0.44
C VAL A 10 -3.62 3.85 0.01
N ILE A 11 -4.58 3.17 0.65
CA ILE A 11 -6.01 3.32 0.38
C ILE A 11 -6.49 4.76 0.70
N GLY A 12 -6.08 5.31 1.84
CA GLY A 12 -6.43 6.70 2.19
C GLY A 12 -5.84 7.72 1.22
N ASN A 13 -4.61 7.50 0.77
CA ASN A 13 -3.95 8.33 -0.22
C ASN A 13 -4.62 8.23 -1.60
N ASP A 14 -5.14 7.06 -1.98
CA ASP A 14 -5.88 6.85 -3.23
C ASP A 14 -7.18 7.67 -3.28
N LEU A 15 -7.91 7.75 -2.16
CA LEU A 15 -9.07 8.65 -2.05
C LEU A 15 -8.64 10.13 -2.21
N THR A 16 -7.52 10.52 -1.62
CA THR A 16 -6.98 11.88 -1.76
C THR A 16 -6.64 12.20 -3.21
N ILE A 17 -6.00 11.25 -3.92
CA ILE A 17 -5.71 11.36 -5.36
C ILE A 17 -7.02 11.48 -6.16
N THR A 18 -8.02 10.65 -5.87
CA THR A 18 -9.32 10.69 -6.54
C THR A 18 -9.97 12.08 -6.44
N LEU A 19 -9.97 12.67 -5.23
CA LEU A 19 -10.51 14.02 -5.02
C LEU A 19 -9.66 15.10 -5.70
N ALA A 20 -8.33 14.95 -5.70
CA ALA A 20 -7.43 15.89 -6.39
C ALA A 20 -7.64 15.88 -7.92
N VAL A 21 -7.86 14.70 -8.51
CA VAL A 21 -8.16 14.58 -9.95
C VAL A 21 -9.51 15.24 -10.27
N GLU A 22 -10.52 15.02 -9.44
CA GLU A 22 -11.88 15.57 -9.65
C GLU A 22 -11.92 17.10 -9.60
N ASN A 23 -11.06 17.73 -8.78
CA ASN A 23 -11.03 19.19 -8.59
C ASN A 23 -10.22 19.96 -9.66
N GLY A 24 -10.04 19.41 -10.85
CA GLY A 24 -9.49 20.16 -11.99
C GLY A 24 -10.45 21.26 -12.45
N GLN A 25 -9.96 22.49 -12.65
CA GLN A 25 -10.77 23.62 -13.08
C GLN A 25 -10.29 24.20 -14.41
N PHE A 26 -11.23 24.48 -15.32
CA PHE A 26 -10.95 25.01 -16.66
C PHE A 26 -9.90 24.18 -17.41
N GLU A 27 -8.76 24.77 -17.79
CA GLU A 27 -7.74 24.11 -18.60
C GLU A 27 -6.63 23.41 -17.80
N LEU A 28 -6.59 23.54 -16.46
CA LEU A 28 -5.48 23.05 -15.65
C LEU A 28 -5.92 22.49 -14.30
N ASN A 29 -5.29 21.39 -13.88
CA ASN A 29 -5.45 20.86 -12.53
C ASN A 29 -4.35 21.41 -11.60
N VAL A 30 -4.70 22.33 -10.71
CA VAL A 30 -3.76 22.93 -9.73
C VAL A 30 -3.41 21.99 -8.56
N MET A 31 -4.09 20.85 -8.43
CA MET A 31 -3.87 19.82 -7.40
C MET A 31 -2.81 18.79 -7.81
N GLU A 32 -2.24 18.90 -9.01
CA GLU A 32 -1.16 18.03 -9.52
C GLU A 32 -0.01 17.78 -8.50
N PRO A 33 0.47 18.78 -7.71
CA PRO A 33 1.51 18.53 -6.71
C PRO A 33 1.07 17.53 -5.62
N VAL A 34 -0.18 17.62 -5.16
CA VAL A 34 -0.74 16.72 -4.14
C VAL A 34 -0.92 15.31 -4.71
N LEU A 35 -1.38 15.20 -5.95
CA LEU A 35 -1.50 13.94 -6.66
C LEU A 35 -0.14 13.24 -6.77
N ALA A 36 0.86 13.95 -7.31
CA ALA A 36 2.20 13.40 -7.52
C ALA A 36 2.84 12.98 -6.19
N TYR A 37 2.74 13.82 -5.15
CA TYR A 37 3.27 13.50 -3.84
C TYR A 37 2.67 12.21 -3.26
N ASN A 38 1.34 12.06 -3.29
CA ASN A 38 0.67 10.88 -2.76
C ASN A 38 0.99 9.62 -3.57
N LEU A 39 1.02 9.73 -4.91
CA LEU A 39 1.32 8.62 -5.79
C LEU A 39 2.74 8.10 -5.57
N PHE A 40 3.74 8.99 -5.61
CA PHE A 40 5.14 8.57 -5.45
C PHE A 40 5.44 8.06 -4.03
N ASN A 41 4.83 8.65 -2.99
CA ASN A 41 4.96 8.11 -1.64
C ASN A 41 4.31 6.74 -1.50
N ASN A 42 3.13 6.52 -2.09
CA ASN A 42 2.49 5.20 -2.10
C ASN A 42 3.41 4.14 -2.71
N LEU A 43 4.07 4.43 -3.83
CA LEU A 43 5.03 3.51 -4.44
C LEU A 43 6.20 3.19 -3.49
N CYS A 44 6.75 4.19 -2.81
CA CYS A 44 7.79 3.98 -1.80
C CYS A 44 7.30 3.13 -0.62
N TYR A 45 6.11 3.41 -0.10
CA TYR A 45 5.52 2.65 1.02
C TYR A 45 5.28 1.20 0.64
N LEU A 46 4.67 0.94 -0.52
CA LEU A 46 4.43 -0.42 -0.99
C LEU A 46 5.74 -1.17 -1.23
N LYS A 47 6.72 -0.55 -1.90
CA LYS A 47 8.03 -1.17 -2.14
C LYS A 47 8.67 -1.60 -0.82
N ASN A 48 8.76 -0.67 0.13
CA ASN A 48 9.42 -0.93 1.40
C ASN A 48 8.61 -1.91 2.28
N GLY A 49 7.28 -1.81 2.25
CA GLY A 49 6.37 -2.69 2.97
C GLY A 49 6.44 -4.14 2.49
N VAL A 50 6.47 -4.35 1.17
CA VAL A 50 6.63 -5.68 0.57
C VAL A 50 8.01 -6.25 0.88
N ASN A 51 9.08 -5.50 0.66
CA ASN A 51 10.43 -5.98 0.97
C ASN A 51 10.57 -6.37 2.45
N THR A 52 10.06 -5.52 3.37
CA THR A 52 10.08 -5.81 4.80
C THR A 52 9.25 -7.05 5.13
N PHE A 53 8.08 -7.23 4.51
CA PHE A 53 7.25 -8.41 4.71
C PHE A 53 7.97 -9.69 4.25
N VAL A 54 8.64 -9.63 3.10
CA VAL A 54 9.41 -10.76 2.58
C VAL A 54 10.57 -11.10 3.51
N ASP A 55 11.42 -10.11 3.80
CA ASP A 55 12.69 -10.30 4.53
C ASP A 55 12.50 -10.60 6.02
N LYS A 56 11.36 -10.24 6.62
CA LYS A 56 11.12 -10.38 8.06
C LYS A 56 10.06 -11.40 8.42
N LEU A 57 9.38 -11.99 7.44
CA LEU A 57 8.30 -12.94 7.72
C LEU A 57 8.21 -14.04 6.67
N LEU A 58 8.12 -13.69 5.38
CA LEU A 58 7.78 -14.69 4.35
C LEU A 58 8.87 -15.74 4.16
N VAL A 59 10.14 -15.32 4.13
CA VAL A 59 11.27 -16.22 3.82
C VAL A 59 11.44 -17.32 4.87
N ASP A 60 11.16 -17.01 6.14
CA ASP A 60 11.34 -17.93 7.28
C ASP A 60 10.02 -18.61 7.69
N LEU A 61 8.98 -18.52 6.86
CA LEU A 61 7.68 -19.09 7.19
C LEU A 61 7.69 -20.62 7.04
N GLU A 62 7.54 -21.32 8.15
CA GLU A 62 7.39 -22.78 8.18
C GLU A 62 5.92 -23.18 8.35
N VAL A 63 5.54 -24.30 7.72
CA VAL A 63 4.19 -24.86 7.79
C VAL A 63 4.11 -25.86 8.93
N ASP A 64 3.12 -25.69 9.80
CA ASP A 64 2.73 -26.69 10.79
C ASP A 64 1.93 -27.82 10.12
N ARG A 65 2.64 -28.91 9.79
CA ARG A 65 2.07 -30.04 9.03
C ARG A 65 1.08 -30.85 9.84
N GLU A 66 1.33 -31.08 11.13
CA GLU A 66 0.42 -31.83 12.00
C GLU A 66 -0.91 -31.10 12.12
N GLN A 67 -0.86 -29.78 12.32
CA GLN A 67 -2.06 -28.97 12.36
C GLN A 67 -2.78 -28.98 11.00
N CYS A 68 -2.06 -28.83 9.89
CA CYS A 68 -2.65 -28.91 8.55
C CYS A 68 -3.34 -30.26 8.29
N GLU A 69 -2.77 -31.37 8.74
CA GLU A 69 -3.36 -32.71 8.62
C GLU A 69 -4.59 -32.90 9.51
N TYR A 70 -4.65 -32.25 10.68
CA TYR A 70 -5.82 -32.27 11.55
C TYR A 70 -7.06 -31.58 10.93
N TRP A 71 -6.86 -30.53 10.12
CA TRP A 71 -7.96 -29.78 9.48
C TRP A 71 -8.42 -30.35 8.13
N LEU A 72 -7.72 -31.35 7.57
CA LEU A 72 -8.06 -32.05 6.33
C LEU A 72 -9.00 -33.23 6.59
#